data_AF-A0A2D9APQ9-F1
#
_entry.id   AF-A0A2D9APQ9-F1
#
_cell.length_a   1.000
_cell.length_b   1.000
_cell.length_c   1.000
_cell.angle_alpha   90.00
_cell.angle_beta   90.00
_cell.angle_gamma   90.00
#
_symmetry.space_group_name_H-M   'P 1'
#
loop_
_entity.id
_entity.type
_entity.pdbx_description
1 polymer ?
#
loop_
_entity_poly.entity_id
_entity_poly.type
_entity_poly.pdbx_seq_one_letter_code
_entity_poly.pdbx_strand_id
1 'polypeptide(L)'
;MEKYLAIFSALSFLYYSLDSLYSTRMINEYVRWGYGKQRRLISFLQILASLGLLLGLYYKILLSIVSFFLVVMMIVAMTTRIKVKDSILKIFPSFFYILINAYIFYKSITIYLI
;
A
#
# COMPACT_ATOMS: atom_id res chain seq x y z
N MET A 1 5.80 9.93 15.55
CA MET A 1 5.03 8.66 15.47
C MET A 1 4.91 8.19 14.02
N GLU A 2 4.55 9.09 13.12
CA GLU A 2 4.45 8.92 11.67
C GLU A 2 5.72 8.38 11.00
N LYS A 3 6.93 8.72 11.47
CA LYS A 3 8.19 8.16 10.95
C LYS A 3 8.24 6.63 11.09
N TYR A 4 7.90 6.11 12.27
CA TYR A 4 7.91 4.67 12.53
C TYR A 4 6.83 3.96 11.72
N LEU A 5 5.65 4.57 11.59
CA LEU A 5 4.56 4.05 10.75
C LEU A 5 4.95 4.03 9.27
N ALA A 6 5.64 5.05 8.76
CA ALA A 6 6.10 5.09 7.38
C ALA A 6 7.17 4.03 7.11
N ILE A 7 8.13 3.82 8.03
CA ILE A 7 9.12 2.74 7.92
C ILE A 7 8.42 1.37 7.94
N PHE A 8 7.51 1.15 8.88
CA PHE A 8 6.73 -0.08 8.98
C PHE A 8 5.93 -0.36 7.70
N SER A 9 5.21 0.65 7.19
CA SER A 9 4.43 0.54 5.96
C SER A 9 5.32 0.30 4.74
N ALA A 10 6.46 0.99 4.65
CA ALA A 10 7.43 0.81 3.57
C ALA A 10 7.97 -0.63 3.52
N LEU A 11 8.46 -1.14 4.65
CA LEU A 11 8.98 -2.52 4.73
C LEU A 11 7.90 -3.55 4.40
N SER A 12 6.67 -3.31 4.88
CA SER A 12 5.54 -4.21 4.62
C SER A 12 5.15 -4.26 3.14
N PHE A 13 5.08 -3.10 2.48
CA PHE A 13 4.79 -3.04 1.04
C PHE A 13 5.93 -3.57 0.19
N LEU A 14 7.18 -3.35 0.60
CA LEU A 14 8.33 -3.94 -0.06
C LEU A 14 8.26 -5.47 0.00
N TYR A 15 7.99 -6.03 1.19
CA TYR A 15 7.80 -7.48 1.34
C TYR A 15 6.61 -8.01 0.51
N TYR A 16 5.44 -7.38 0.61
CA TYR A 16 4.25 -7.82 -0.11
C TYR A 16 4.41 -7.72 -1.63
N SER A 17 5.09 -6.69 -2.14
CA SER A 17 5.33 -6.52 -3.56
C SER A 17 6.30 -7.57 -4.12
N LEU A 18 7.33 -7.97 -3.36
CA LEU A 18 8.21 -9.09 -3.68
C LEU A 18 7.47 -10.44 -3.62
N ASP A 19 6.69 -10.70 -2.57
CA ASP A 19 5.85 -11.91 -2.46
C ASP A 19 4.87 -11.98 -3.65
N SER A 20 4.27 -10.84 -4.01
CA SER A 20 3.40 -10.70 -5.19
C SER A 20 4.12 -11.04 -6.50
N LEU A 21 5.42 -10.79 -6.63
CA LEU A 21 6.18 -11.08 -7.84
C LEU A 21 6.53 -12.57 -7.98
N TYR A 22 6.95 -13.22 -6.90
CA TYR A 22 7.58 -14.54 -6.94
C TYR A 22 6.73 -15.69 -6.39
N SER A 23 5.79 -15.43 -5.48
CA SER A 23 5.05 -16.48 -4.79
C SER A 23 3.89 -17.01 -5.62
N THR A 24 3.85 -18.33 -5.83
CA THR A 24 2.75 -19.01 -6.53
C THR A 24 1.39 -18.74 -5.87
N ARG A 25 1.36 -18.64 -4.53
CA ARG A 25 0.15 -18.29 -3.78
C ARG A 25 -0.39 -16.93 -4.20
N MET A 26 0.46 -15.91 -4.23
CA MET A 26 0.05 -14.56 -4.59
C MET A 26 -0.29 -14.44 -6.08
N ILE A 27 0.43 -15.15 -6.95
CA ILE A 27 0.09 -15.20 -8.38
C ILE A 27 -1.36 -15.67 -8.58
N ASN A 28 -1.76 -16.75 -7.90
CA ASN A 28 -3.13 -17.27 -7.96
C ASN A 28 -4.16 -16.29 -7.36
N GLU A 29 -3.81 -15.61 -6.26
CA GLU A 29 -4.65 -14.59 -5.64
C GLU A 29 -4.91 -13.40 -6.59
N TYR A 30 -3.89 -12.90 -7.30
CA TYR A 30 -4.06 -11.85 -8.30
C TYR A 30 -4.94 -12.28 -9.48
N VAL A 31 -4.86 -13.54 -9.92
CA VAL A 31 -5.76 -14.09 -10.93
C VAL A 31 -7.20 -14.10 -10.41
N ARG A 32 -7.41 -14.56 -9.17
CA ARG A 32 -8.73 -14.57 -8.51
C ARG A 32 -9.32 -13.17 -8.36
N TRP A 33 -8.50 -12.17 -8.07
CA TRP A 33 -8.93 -10.76 -7.97
C TRP A 33 -9.20 -10.09 -9.32
N GLY A 34 -8.89 -10.74 -10.45
CA GLY A 34 -9.04 -10.17 -11.79
C GLY A 34 -7.89 -9.27 -12.25
N TYR A 35 -6.78 -9.21 -11.51
CA TYR A 35 -5.61 -8.37 -11.79
C TYR A 35 -4.36 -9.18 -12.17
N GLY A 36 -4.52 -10.42 -12.62
CA GLY A 36 -3.39 -11.29 -12.99
C GLY A 36 -2.46 -10.67 -14.05
N LYS A 37 -3.03 -9.97 -15.04
CA LYS A 37 -2.27 -9.30 -16.11
C LYS A 37 -1.53 -8.05 -15.60
N GLN A 38 -2.14 -7.30 -14.69
CA GLN A 38 -1.61 -6.05 -14.13
C GLN A 38 -0.73 -6.27 -12.88
N ARG A 39 -0.65 -7.50 -12.36
CA ARG A 39 0.12 -7.85 -11.15
C ARG A 39 1.52 -7.27 -11.14
N ARG A 40 2.28 -7.42 -12.23
CA ARG A 40 3.66 -6.91 -12.31
C ARG A 40 3.69 -5.39 -12.15
N LEU A 41 2.81 -4.68 -12.86
CA LEU A 41 2.69 -3.22 -12.76
C LEU A 41 2.33 -2.80 -11.32
N ILE A 42 1.34 -3.45 -10.70
CA ILE A 42 0.92 -3.16 -9.32
C ILE A 42 2.08 -3.39 -8.34
N SER A 43 2.81 -4.50 -8.47
CA SER A 43 4.01 -4.77 -7.67
C SER A 43 5.08 -3.70 -7.85
N PHE A 44 5.39 -3.30 -9.09
CA PHE A 44 6.39 -2.25 -9.34
C PHE A 44 5.97 -0.91 -8.73
N LEU A 45 4.70 -0.53 -8.84
CA LEU A 45 4.18 0.67 -8.21
C LEU A 45 4.28 0.61 -6.68
N GLN A 46 4.03 -0.56 -6.08
CA GLN A 46 4.20 -0.73 -4.62
C GLN A 46 5.67 -0.70 -4.20
N ILE A 47 6.61 -1.22 -5.00
CA ILE A 47 8.06 -1.07 -4.74
C ILE A 47 8.42 0.41 -4.79
N LEU A 48 8.03 1.12 -5.84
CA LEU A 48 8.28 2.57 -5.97
C LEU A 48 7.67 3.35 -4.81
N ALA A 49 6.45 3.03 -4.40
CA ALA A 49 5.80 3.66 -3.25
C ALA A 49 6.51 3.30 -1.93
N SER A 50 7.01 2.08 -1.75
CA SER A 50 7.76 1.70 -0.56
C SER A 50 9.06 2.48 -0.42
N LEU A 51 9.81 2.63 -1.53
CA LEU A 51 11.01 3.46 -1.59
C LEU A 51 10.66 4.95 -1.42
N GLY A 52 9.56 5.38 -2.03
CA GLY A 52 9.02 6.74 -1.92
C GLY A 52 8.63 7.11 -0.49
N LEU A 53 8.09 6.18 0.31
CA LEU A 53 7.81 6.40 1.73
C LEU A 53 9.11 6.61 2.52
N LEU A 54 10.16 5.84 2.24
CA LEU A 54 11.47 5.98 2.89
C LEU A 54 12.14 7.31 2.53
N LEU A 55 12.16 7.66 1.24
CA LEU A 55 12.68 8.96 0.77
C LEU A 55 11.82 10.13 1.27
N GLY A 56 10.51 9.93 1.38
CA GLY A 56 9.56 10.90 1.90
C GLY A 56 9.80 11.28 3.37
N LEU A 57 10.54 10.46 4.13
CA LEU A 57 10.96 10.84 5.48
C LEU A 57 11.83 12.10 5.48
N TYR A 58 12.59 12.33 4.40
CA TYR A 58 13.41 13.52 4.18
C TYR A 58 12.65 14.61 3.41
N TYR A 59 11.71 14.23 2.53
CA TYR A 59 10.92 15.14 1.70
C TYR A 59 9.42 14.99 1.99
N LYS A 60 8.86 15.85 2.85
CA LYS A 60 7.47 15.73 3.33
C LYS A 60 6.41 15.82 2.22
N ILE A 61 6.64 16.61 1.16
CA ILE A 61 5.77 16.63 -0.03
C ILE A 61 5.69 15.24 -0.67
N LEU A 62 6.84 14.58 -0.84
CA LEU A 62 6.89 13.23 -1.41
C LEU A 62 6.18 12.23 -0.50
N LEU A 63 6.35 12.35 0.82
CA LEU A 63 5.65 11.50 1.79
C LEU A 63 4.13 11.61 1.66
N SER A 64 3.62 12.83 1.47
CA SER A 64 2.19 13.09 1.25
C SER A 64 1.70 12.42 -0.02
N ILE A 65 2.35 12.70 -1.15
CA ILE A 65 1.95 12.15 -2.45
C ILE A 65 1.95 10.61 -2.41
N VAL A 66 3.01 10.01 -1.90
CA VAL A 66 3.17 8.55 -1.87
C VAL A 66 2.17 7.89 -0.93
N SER A 67 1.97 8.41 0.28
CA SER A 67 1.01 7.85 1.24
C SER A 67 -0.43 7.97 0.72
N PHE A 68 -0.78 9.05 0.02
CA PHE A 68 -2.06 9.20 -0.67
C PHE A 68 -2.28 8.11 -1.72
N PHE A 69 -1.31 7.90 -2.62
CA PHE A 69 -1.42 6.85 -3.64
C PHE A 69 -1.53 5.46 -3.03
N LEU A 70 -0.83 5.18 -1.93
CA LEU A 70 -0.97 3.92 -1.19
C LEU A 70 -2.37 3.75 -0.60
N VAL A 71 -2.99 4.81 -0.06
CA VAL A 71 -4.40 4.77 0.38
C VAL A 71 -5.30 4.38 -0.78
N VAL A 72 -5.18 5.04 -1.93
CA VAL A 72 -5.98 4.74 -3.13
C VAL A 72 -5.79 3.29 -3.57
N MET A 73 -4.54 2.81 -3.65
CA MET A 73 -4.25 1.42 -4.01
C MET A 73 -4.85 0.42 -3.01
N MET A 74 -4.82 0.73 -1.70
CA MET A 74 -5.38 -0.15 -0.68
C MET A 74 -6.90 -0.15 -0.66
N ILE A 75 -7.56 0.97 -0.99
CA ILE A 75 -9.01 1.02 -1.22
C ILE A 75 -9.37 0.11 -2.39
N VAL A 76 -8.65 0.20 -3.51
CA VAL A 76 -8.87 -0.71 -4.65
C VAL A 76 -8.69 -2.17 -4.21
N ALA A 77 -7.60 -2.51 -3.53
CA ALA A 77 -7.36 -3.87 -3.03
C ALA A 77 -8.44 -4.36 -2.05
N MET A 78 -8.98 -3.49 -1.19
CA MET A 78 -10.08 -3.82 -0.29
C MET A 78 -11.36 -4.12 -1.08
N THR A 79 -11.70 -3.28 -2.06
CA THR A 79 -12.90 -3.48 -2.89
C THR A 79 -12.80 -4.76 -3.72
N THR A 80 -11.63 -5.12 -4.24
CA THR A 80 -11.45 -6.36 -4.99
C THR A 80 -11.65 -7.58 -4.11
N ARG A 81 -11.15 -7.55 -2.87
CA ARG A 81 -11.37 -8.61 -1.88
C ARG A 81 -12.84 -8.76 -1.50
N ILE A 82 -13.56 -7.65 -1.33
CA ILE A 82 -15.02 -7.68 -1.07
C ILE A 82 -15.76 -8.29 -2.27
N LYS A 83 -15.41 -7.91 -3.51
CA LYS A 83 -16.03 -8.44 -4.74
C LYS A 83 -15.88 -9.96 -4.88
N VAL A 84 -14.71 -10.50 -4.54
CA VAL A 84 -14.47 -11.95 -4.55
C VAL A 84 -14.96 -12.66 -3.27
N LYS A 85 -15.67 -11.94 -2.39
CA LYS A 85 -16.25 -12.45 -1.14
C LYS A 85 -15.21 -13.09 -0.21
N ASP A 86 -14.04 -12.45 -0.10
CA ASP A 86 -13.03 -12.88 0.87
C ASP A 86 -13.52 -12.74 2.31
N SER A 87 -13.02 -13.60 3.20
CA SER A 87 -13.30 -13.51 4.63
C SER A 87 -12.74 -12.21 5.23
N ILE A 88 -13.32 -11.77 6.34
CA ILE A 88 -12.93 -10.54 7.05
C ILE A 88 -11.42 -10.53 7.35
N LEU A 89 -10.85 -11.67 7.73
CA LEU A 89 -9.41 -11.82 7.99
C LEU A 89 -8.54 -11.51 6.77
N LYS A 90 -9.00 -11.84 5.56
CA LYS A 90 -8.28 -11.53 4.32
C LYS A 90 -8.43 -10.07 3.89
N ILE A 91 -9.52 -9.40 4.29
CA ILE A 91 -9.79 -7.98 4.01
C ILE A 91 -9.04 -7.08 5.01
N PHE A 92 -8.86 -7.55 6.24
CA PHE A 92 -8.25 -6.79 7.34
C PHE A 92 -6.90 -6.14 6.98
N PRO A 93 -5.94 -6.81 6.29
CA PRO A 93 -4.69 -6.16 5.91
C PRO A 93 -4.90 -4.91 5.05
N SER A 94 -5.75 -4.97 4.02
CA SER A 94 -6.01 -3.81 3.17
C SER A 94 -6.65 -2.66 3.95
N PHE A 95 -7.59 -2.97 4.85
CA PHE A 95 -8.21 -1.96 5.71
C PHE A 95 -7.20 -1.33 6.68
N PHE A 96 -6.35 -2.14 7.30
CA PHE A 96 -5.32 -1.69 8.23
C PHE A 96 -4.32 -0.74 7.55
N TYR A 97 -3.87 -1.07 6.33
CA TYR A 97 -2.95 -0.19 5.59
C TYR A 97 -3.62 1.08 5.07
N ILE A 98 -4.94 1.10 4.83
CA ILE A 98 -5.67 2.36 4.57
C ILE A 98 -5.51 3.29 5.77
N LEU A 99 -5.78 2.81 6.99
CA LEU A 99 -5.70 3.64 8.20
C LEU A 99 -4.29 4.16 8.44
N ILE A 100 -3.27 3.31 8.31
CA ILE A 100 -1.87 3.71 8.49
C ILE A 100 -1.47 4.78 7.48
N ASN A 101 -1.72 4.56 6.19
CA ASN A 101 -1.27 5.48 5.16
C ASN A 101 -2.10 6.77 5.14
N ALA A 102 -3.39 6.72 5.51
CA ALA A 102 -4.21 7.90 5.70
C ALA A 102 -3.70 8.77 6.87
N TYR A 103 -3.28 8.14 7.97
CA TYR A 103 -2.67 8.86 9.09
C TYR A 103 -1.34 9.52 8.70
N ILE A 104 -0.47 8.79 7.98
CA ILE A 104 0.80 9.35 7.47
C ILE A 104 0.52 10.53 6.54
N PHE A 105 -0.44 10.38 5.62
CA PHE A 105 -0.85 11.43 4.69
C PHE A 105 -1.33 12.68 5.43
N TYR A 106 -2.28 12.53 6.35
CA TYR A 106 -2.81 13.62 7.16
C TYR A 106 -1.70 14.38 7.87
N LYS A 107 -0.83 13.68 8.60
CA LYS A 107 0.29 14.30 9.33
C LYS A 107 1.30 14.97 8.41
N SER A 108 1.54 14.42 7.21
CA SER A 108 2.48 15.01 6.25
C SER A 108 1.96 16.33 5.65
N ILE A 109 0.64 16.47 5.46
CA ILE A 109 0.02 17.69 4.92
C ILE A 109 -0.16 18.77 5.98
N THR A 110 -0.49 18.41 7.22
CA THR A 110 -0.71 19.40 8.29
C THR A 110 0.49 20.34 8.48
N ILE A 111 1.71 19.89 8.21
CA ILE A 111 2.93 20.72 8.27
C ILE A 111 2.90 21.89 7.28
N TYR A 112 2.13 21.79 6.19
CA TYR A 112 2.01 22.83 5.15
C TYR A 112 0.78 23.72 5.31
N LEU A 113 -0.16 23.37 6.19
CA LEU A 113 -1.43 24.08 6.40
C LEU A 113 -1.40 25.01 7.63
N ILE A 114 -0.26 25.10 8.32
CA ILE A 114 0.00 25.95 9.49
C ILE A 114 1.21 26.81 9.15
#